data_AF-A0A3D0W164-F1
#
_entry.id   AF-A0A3D0W164-F1
#
_cell.length_a   1.000
_cell.length_b   1.000
_cell.length_c   1.000
_cell.angle_alpha   90.00
_cell.angle_beta   90.00
_cell.angle_gamma   90.00
#
_symmetry.space_group_name_H-M   'P 1'
#
loop_
_entity.id
_entity.type
_entity.pdbx_description
1 polymer ?
#
loop_
_entity_poly.entity_id
_entity_poly.type
_entity_poly.pdbx_seq_one_letter_code
_entity_poly.pdbx_strand_id
1 'polypeptide(L)'
;MHAHIRYIEAMAKIGQANDAYEGLFTINPILIQETVNNAYYRQSNVYFSSSDAWFMDRYQAKKEFNRIKSGSIAVKGGWRLYSSGPGIYINQMISNVFGIRQYHQDLVLDPVIPK
;
A
#
# COMPACT_ATOMS: atom_id res chain seq x y z
N MET A 1 -6.23 0.85 -2.95
CA MET A 1 -5.41 0.30 -1.84
C MET A 1 -5.53 -1.22 -1.70
N HIS A 2 -6.73 -1.81 -1.68
CA HIS A 2 -6.85 -3.28 -1.58
C HIS A 2 -5.98 -4.04 -2.60
N ALA A 3 -6.06 -3.69 -3.89
CA ALA A 3 -5.24 -4.35 -4.92
C ALA A 3 -3.72 -4.16 -4.72
N HIS A 4 -3.30 -3.00 -4.19
CA HIS A 4 -1.90 -2.76 -3.82
C HIS A 4 -1.43 -3.73 -2.72
N ILE A 5 -2.31 -4.09 -1.79
CA ILE A 5 -1.99 -5.10 -0.76
C ILE A 5 -1.80 -6.48 -1.39
N ARG A 6 -2.54 -6.81 -2.46
CA ARG A 6 -2.30 -8.04 -3.24
C ARG A 6 -1.01 -7.98 -4.06
N TYR A 7 -0.58 -6.80 -4.48
CA TYR A 7 0.75 -6.61 -5.01
C TYR A 7 1.83 -6.93 -3.96
N ILE A 8 1.69 -6.44 -2.72
CA ILE A 8 2.61 -6.78 -1.61
C ILE A 8 2.65 -8.29 -1.39
N GLU A 9 1.49 -8.95 -1.39
CA GLU A 9 1.39 -10.41 -1.29
C GLU A 9 2.17 -11.12 -2.38
N ALA A 10 2.02 -10.67 -3.63
CA ALA A 10 2.74 -11.24 -4.77
C ALA A 10 4.25 -11.03 -4.63
N MET A 11 4.70 -9.82 -4.26
CA MET A 11 6.11 -9.50 -4.06
C MET A 11 6.74 -10.35 -2.96
N ALA A 12 6.04 -10.50 -1.83
CA ALA A 12 6.45 -11.40 -0.76
C ALA A 12 6.56 -12.85 -1.27
N LYS A 13 5.57 -13.32 -2.03
CA LYS A 13 5.53 -14.70 -2.54
C LYS A 13 6.69 -15.05 -3.49
N ILE A 14 7.18 -14.07 -4.25
CA ILE A 14 8.33 -14.24 -5.15
C ILE A 14 9.66 -13.80 -4.53
N GLY A 15 9.70 -13.47 -3.23
CA GLY A 15 10.92 -13.10 -2.53
C GLY A 15 11.45 -11.69 -2.83
N GLN A 16 10.65 -10.82 -3.45
CA GLN A 16 11.02 -9.41 -3.71
C GLN A 16 10.87 -8.59 -2.43
N ALA A 17 11.83 -8.73 -1.52
CA ALA A 17 11.77 -8.16 -0.17
C ALA A 17 11.70 -6.63 -0.14
N ASN A 18 12.48 -5.94 -0.98
CA ASN A 18 12.45 -4.48 -1.06
C ASN A 18 11.07 -4.00 -1.52
N ASP A 19 10.53 -4.56 -2.60
CA ASP A 19 9.23 -4.16 -3.13
C ASP A 19 8.07 -4.45 -2.16
N ALA A 20 8.12 -5.60 -1.46
CA ALA A 20 7.13 -5.94 -0.45
C ALA A 20 7.17 -4.97 0.74
N TYR A 21 8.38 -4.67 1.23
CA TYR A 21 8.60 -3.77 2.35
C TYR A 21 8.20 -2.33 2.01
N GLU A 22 8.73 -1.76 0.92
CA GLU A 22 8.35 -0.43 0.44
C GLU A 22 6.85 -0.33 0.14
N GLY A 23 6.26 -1.42 -0.38
CA GLY A 23 4.84 -1.52 -0.64
C GLY A 23 3.98 -1.29 0.60
N LEU A 24 4.40 -1.76 1.78
CA LEU A 24 3.71 -1.51 3.06
C LEU A 24 3.71 -0.01 3.41
N PHE A 25 4.87 0.65 3.33
CA PHE A 25 5.03 2.06 3.71
C PHE A 25 4.36 3.03 2.73
N THR A 26 4.31 2.67 1.44
CA THR A 26 3.64 3.45 0.39
C THR A 26 2.16 3.68 0.70
N ILE A 27 1.52 2.80 1.48
CA ILE A 27 0.10 2.88 1.81
C ILE A 27 -0.16 3.09 3.31
N ASN A 28 0.88 3.38 4.09
CA ASN A 28 0.76 3.66 5.52
C ASN A 28 0.33 5.13 5.72
N PRO A 29 -0.81 5.40 6.36
CA PRO A 29 -1.30 6.77 6.53
C PRO A 29 -0.46 7.60 7.52
N ILE A 30 0.36 6.97 8.36
CA ILE A 30 1.25 7.65 9.32
C ILE A 30 2.43 8.26 8.55
N LEU A 31 2.58 9.59 8.63
CA LEU A 31 3.65 10.32 7.96
C LEU A 31 3.74 10.01 6.44
N ILE A 32 2.61 9.81 5.77
CA ILE A 32 2.53 9.37 4.36
C ILE A 32 3.39 10.19 3.39
N GLN A 33 3.66 11.46 3.69
CA GLN A 33 4.46 12.34 2.84
C GLN A 33 5.97 12.03 2.89
N GLU A 34 6.44 11.32 3.90
CA GLU A 34 7.83 10.82 3.97
C GLU A 34 8.11 9.71 2.95
N THR A 35 7.06 8.97 2.55
CA THR A 35 7.17 7.86 1.59
C THR A 35 6.59 8.22 0.23
N VAL A 36 5.58 9.12 0.20
CA VAL A 36 4.90 9.56 -1.01
C VAL A 36 4.81 11.08 -1.03
N ASN A 37 5.85 11.73 -1.57
CA ASN A 37 6.03 13.20 -1.53
C ASN A 37 4.84 14.00 -2.08
N ASN A 38 4.15 13.50 -3.10
CA ASN A 38 2.99 14.16 -3.71
C ASN A 38 1.65 13.74 -3.06
N ALA A 39 1.65 12.98 -1.96
CA ALA A 39 0.44 12.67 -1.21
C ALA A 39 -0.08 13.92 -0.47
N TYR A 40 -1.38 14.14 -0.58
CA TYR A 40 -2.07 15.14 0.23
C TYR A 40 -2.41 14.57 1.62
N TYR A 41 -2.57 15.48 2.59
CA TYR A 41 -2.94 15.16 3.97
C TYR A 41 -4.20 14.31 4.07
N ARG A 42 -4.23 13.43 5.06
CA ARG A 42 -5.35 12.56 5.42
C ARG A 42 -5.27 12.18 6.90
N GLN A 43 -6.34 11.60 7.43
CA GLN A 43 -6.37 11.11 8.80
C GLN A 43 -5.37 9.96 8.99
N SER A 44 -4.38 10.14 9.87
CA SER A 44 -3.23 9.23 9.99
C SER A 44 -3.48 7.92 10.74
N ASN A 45 -4.61 7.80 11.44
CA ASN A 45 -4.95 6.63 12.26
C ASN A 45 -6.08 5.78 11.66
N VAL A 46 -6.32 5.89 10.35
CA VAL A 46 -7.38 5.13 9.68
C VAL A 46 -6.96 4.72 8.27
N TYR A 47 -7.43 3.55 7.84
CA TYR A 47 -7.28 3.09 6.47
C TYR A 47 -7.94 4.04 5.47
N PHE A 48 -7.31 4.23 4.31
CA PHE A 48 -7.88 4.89 3.12
C PHE A 48 -7.98 3.89 1.97
N SER A 49 -9.09 3.90 1.24
CA SER A 49 -9.44 2.86 0.26
C SER A 49 -8.82 3.07 -1.14
N SER A 50 -8.61 4.33 -1.53
CA SER A 50 -8.02 4.74 -2.81
C SER A 50 -7.01 5.88 -2.64
N SER A 51 -6.15 6.07 -3.64
CA SER A 51 -5.30 7.26 -3.76
C SER A 51 -5.52 7.82 -5.15
N ASP A 52 -6.29 8.90 -5.23
CA ASP A 52 -6.79 9.43 -6.48
C ASP A 52 -6.08 10.74 -6.82
N ALA A 53 -5.61 10.87 -8.05
CA ALA A 53 -4.96 12.08 -8.53
C ALA A 53 -5.95 13.26 -8.56
N TRP A 54 -5.47 14.45 -8.21
CA TRP A 54 -6.27 15.68 -8.13
C TRP A 54 -6.59 16.25 -9.53
N PHE A 55 -7.25 15.46 -10.37
CA PHE A 55 -7.86 15.93 -11.61
C PHE A 55 -9.27 16.46 -11.35
N MET A 56 -9.67 17.50 -12.08
CA MET A 56 -11.00 18.10 -11.92
C MET A 56 -12.07 17.33 -12.71
N ASP A 57 -11.67 16.70 -13.81
CA ASP A 57 -12.57 15.91 -14.65
C ASP A 57 -11.84 14.74 -15.33
N ARG A 58 -12.64 13.89 -15.99
CA ARG A 58 -12.16 12.67 -16.65
C ARG A 58 -11.38 12.95 -17.94
N TYR A 59 -11.61 14.07 -18.60
CA TYR A 59 -10.92 14.45 -19.83
C TYR A 59 -9.50 14.91 -19.52
N GLN A 60 -9.32 15.71 -18.46
CA GLN A 60 -8.02 16.07 -17.92
C GLN A 60 -7.25 14.82 -17.48
N ALA A 61 -7.89 13.93 -16.70
CA ALA A 61 -7.26 12.69 -16.26
C ALA A 61 -6.77 11.83 -17.43
N LYS A 62 -7.53 11.76 -18.53
CA LYS A 62 -7.13 11.04 -19.75
C LYS A 62 -5.93 11.71 -20.44
N LYS A 63 -5.95 13.04 -20.57
CA LYS A 63 -4.91 13.81 -21.26
C LYS A 63 -3.58 13.82 -20.50
N GLU A 64 -3.64 13.87 -19.17
CA GLU A 64 -2.49 14.14 -18.30
C GLU A 64 -2.16 12.96 -17.36
N PHE A 65 -2.61 11.75 -17.69
CA PHE A 65 -2.44 10.56 -16.85
C PHE A 65 -0.98 10.29 -16.45
N ASN A 66 -0.03 10.64 -17.33
CA ASN A 66 1.41 10.50 -17.08
C ASN A 66 1.89 11.25 -15.83
N ARG A 67 1.19 12.31 -15.40
CA ARG A 67 1.50 13.06 -14.18
C ARG A 67 1.40 12.23 -12.92
N ILE A 68 0.56 11.18 -12.92
CA ILE A 68 0.48 10.22 -11.82
C ILE A 68 1.81 9.47 -11.70
N LYS A 69 2.32 8.92 -12.82
CA LYS A 69 3.58 8.16 -12.84
C LYS A 69 4.78 9.00 -12.46
N SER A 70 4.81 10.28 -12.86
CA SER A 70 5.91 11.20 -12.52
C SER A 70 5.78 11.85 -11.14
N GLY A 71 4.68 11.63 -10.43
CA GLY A 71 4.42 12.30 -9.15
C GLY A 71 4.21 13.82 -9.24
N SER A 72 3.92 14.37 -10.43
CA SER A 72 3.80 15.83 -10.66
C SER A 72 2.38 16.36 -10.45
N ILE A 73 1.50 15.54 -9.89
CA ILE A 73 0.16 15.91 -9.45
C ILE A 73 -0.08 15.36 -8.05
N ALA A 74 -0.74 16.13 -7.20
CA ALA A 74 -1.08 15.67 -5.86
C ALA A 74 -2.08 14.50 -5.91
N VAL A 75 -1.99 13.58 -4.95
CA VAL A 75 -2.93 12.45 -4.79
C VAL A 75 -3.64 12.50 -3.43
N LYS A 76 -4.95 12.30 -3.41
CA LYS A 76 -5.79 12.35 -2.20
C LYS A 76 -6.20 10.96 -1.74
N GLY A 77 -6.36 10.78 -0.43
CA GLY A 77 -6.96 9.57 0.13
C GLY A 77 -8.47 9.53 -0.11
N GLY A 78 -9.00 8.36 -0.49
CA GLY A 78 -10.42 8.13 -0.68
C GLY A 78 -11.19 7.82 0.60
N TRP A 79 -12.19 6.95 0.50
CA TRP A 79 -13.05 6.57 1.62
C TRP A 79 -12.26 5.86 2.73
N ARG A 80 -12.75 5.96 3.96
CA ARG A 80 -12.05 5.51 5.16
C ARG A 80 -12.67 4.25 5.75
N LEU A 81 -11.86 3.54 6.54
CA LEU A 81 -12.26 2.47 7.47
C LEU A 81 -12.89 1.22 6.83
N TYR A 82 -14.07 1.34 6.23
CA TYR A 82 -14.86 0.19 5.78
C TYR A 82 -14.30 -0.39 4.47
N SER A 83 -13.52 -1.46 4.62
CA SER A 83 -12.91 -2.24 3.56
C SER A 83 -12.36 -3.51 4.19
N SER A 84 -12.12 -4.56 3.40
CA SER A 84 -11.30 -5.68 3.88
C SER A 84 -9.81 -5.31 3.99
N GLY A 85 -9.41 -4.17 3.42
CA GLY A 85 -8.05 -3.64 3.37
C GLY A 85 -7.26 -3.70 4.68
N PRO A 86 -7.80 -3.19 5.82
CA PRO A 86 -7.11 -3.26 7.11
C PRO A 86 -6.73 -4.70 7.51
N GLY A 87 -7.66 -5.65 7.37
CA GLY A 87 -7.42 -7.04 7.73
C GLY A 87 -6.38 -7.71 6.85
N ILE A 88 -6.49 -7.54 5.52
CA ILE A 88 -5.51 -8.14 4.61
C ILE A 88 -4.14 -7.46 4.71
N TYR A 89 -4.06 -6.17 5.04
CA TYR A 89 -2.79 -5.47 5.28
C TYR A 89 -2.05 -6.08 6.46
N ILE A 90 -2.75 -6.30 7.58
CA ILE A 90 -2.18 -6.95 8.77
C ILE A 90 -1.69 -8.36 8.43
N ASN A 91 -2.49 -9.13 7.68
CA ASN A 91 -2.08 -10.46 7.23
C ASN A 91 -0.81 -10.42 6.38
N GLN A 92 -0.71 -9.51 5.41
CA GLN A 92 0.51 -9.40 4.58
C GLN A 92 1.73 -9.02 5.43
N MET A 93 1.58 -8.03 6.32
CA MET A 93 2.67 -7.58 7.19
C MET A 93 3.19 -8.71 8.08
N ILE A 94 2.31 -9.40 8.81
CA ILE A 94 2.71 -10.42 9.79
C ILE A 94 3.12 -11.73 9.10
N SER A 95 2.27 -12.26 8.21
CA SER A 95 2.41 -13.63 7.73
C SER A 95 3.30 -13.79 6.50
N ASN A 96 3.39 -12.75 5.66
CA ASN A 96 4.07 -12.84 4.36
C ASN A 96 5.33 -11.96 4.29
N VAL A 97 5.35 -10.79 4.93
CA VAL A 97 6.55 -9.93 4.98
C VAL A 97 7.42 -10.31 6.17
N PHE A 98 6.91 -10.22 7.40
CA PHE A 98 7.64 -10.70 8.57
C PHE A 98 7.75 -12.24 8.61
N GLY A 99 6.91 -12.93 7.84
CA GLY A 99 7.03 -14.37 7.62
C GLY A 99 6.57 -15.23 8.78
N ILE A 100 5.73 -14.70 9.69
CA ILE A 100 5.30 -15.41 10.90
C ILE A 100 3.89 -15.93 10.71
N ARG A 101 3.73 -17.25 10.59
CA ARG A 101 2.42 -17.90 10.42
C ARG A 101 2.37 -19.27 11.08
N GLN A 102 1.18 -19.67 11.49
CA GLN A 102 0.93 -21.01 12.01
C GLN A 102 0.39 -21.91 10.90
N TYR A 103 0.88 -23.14 10.84
CA TYR A 103 0.35 -24.18 9.98
C TYR A 103 0.13 -25.44 10.81
N HIS A 104 -1.13 -25.77 11.09
CA HIS A 104 -1.50 -26.79 12.07
C HIS A 104 -0.83 -26.56 13.44
N GLN A 105 0.07 -27.46 13.87
CA GLN A 105 0.80 -27.37 15.14
C GLN A 105 2.19 -26.74 14.97
N ASP A 106 2.54 -26.35 13.75
CA ASP A 106 3.87 -25.83 13.42
C ASP A 106 3.87 -24.29 13.34
N LEU A 107 4.97 -23.71 13.84
CA LEU A 107 5.33 -22.33 13.58
C LEU A 107 6.17 -22.27 12.30
N VAL A 108 5.68 -21.56 11.29
CA VAL A 108 6.40 -21.30 10.05
C VAL A 108 7.05 -19.92 10.14
N LEU A 109 8.37 -19.90 9.92
CA LEU A 109 9.19 -18.71 9.84
C LEU A 109 9.78 -18.61 8.43
N ASP A 110 9.29 -17.63 7.66
CA ASP A 110 9.62 -17.43 6.25
C ASP A 110 9.71 -15.93 5.92
N PRO A 111 10.69 -15.21 6.50
CA PRO A 111 10.76 -13.75 6.43
C PRO A 111 11.17 -13.28 5.03
N VAL A 112 10.47 -12.26 4.53
CA VAL A 112 10.75 -11.58 3.27
C VAL A 112 11.02 -10.10 3.57
N ILE A 113 12.16 -9.87 4.23
CA ILE A 113 12.59 -8.55 4.71
C ILE A 113 13.91 -8.13 4.04
N PRO A 114 14.10 -6.83 3.74
CA PRO A 114 15.37 -6.29 3.27
C PRO A 114 16.53 -6.54 4.25
N LYS A 115 17.76 -6.41 3.76
CA LYS A 115 18.97 -6.45 4.59
C LYS A 115 19.11 -5.20 5.46
#